data_AF-A0A1F8JLN2-F1
#
_entry.id   AF-A0A1F8JLN2-F1
#
_cell.length_a   1.000
_cell.length_b   1.000
_cell.length_c   1.000
_cell.angle_alpha   90.00
_cell.angle_beta   90.00
_cell.angle_gamma   90.00
#
_symmetry.space_group_name_H-M   'P 1'
#
loop_
_entity.id
_entity.type
_entity.pdbx_description
1 polymer ?
#
loop_
_entity_poly.entity_id
_entity_poly.type
_entity_poly.pdbx_seq_one_letter_code
_entity_poly.pdbx_strand_id
1 'polypeptide(L)'
;MIFQTVRLWKLRRKTKKIEKTFIQHRHRLANQDRIQIDALINETFSRISRKDAAGAITSFEKLNEACHRYLSLPLVLRFGLYTVGLAVTIVVALIIRQTWFELYEIPSGSMRPTLKENDRLAVSKTTFGLNIPMKPKHLFFDEKLPKRGSIVVFTGNGMNIENNRTNYFYLFPGYKQYVKRLIGLPGDSLYFYGGKIYGIDKEGQDTKLHEILTPNEHIPFIYLEGNIRSNRQTNSYYGTSYIYQMNSPIAKITEEVFGHFKGSLISKQKVEDLYELYGMENFATSRIVPKEMVSDPFYRKAGAEYFLELTHHPSIRQIDLDYDHALHHGPRPHVEMSYIPLSETQLRHIFDALYSARFQVIGGR
;
A
#
# COMPACT_ATOMS: atom_id res chain seq x y z
N MET A 1 1.26 58.95 31.80
CA MET A 1 1.14 59.92 30.67
C MET A 1 1.56 59.33 29.31
N ILE A 2 2.72 58.67 29.19
CA ILE A 2 3.26 58.15 27.92
C ILE A 2 2.30 57.14 27.22
N PHE A 3 1.71 56.19 27.95
CA PHE A 3 0.78 55.21 27.38
C PHE A 3 -0.49 55.82 26.74
N GLN A 4 -1.03 56.91 27.29
CA GLN A 4 -2.20 57.58 26.72
C GLN A 4 -1.86 58.29 25.40
N THR A 5 -0.68 58.89 25.31
CA THR A 5 -0.22 59.57 24.08
C THR A 5 0.00 58.59 22.93
N VAL A 6 0.58 57.41 23.20
CA VAL A 6 0.76 56.34 22.20
C VAL A 6 -0.60 55.77 21.76
N ARG A 7 -1.55 55.63 22.69
CA ARG A 7 -2.90 55.12 22.39
C ARG A 7 -3.69 56.07 21.51
N LEU A 8 -3.67 57.37 21.81
CA LEU A 8 -4.28 58.42 20.99
C LEU A 8 -3.63 58.52 19.60
N TRP A 9 -2.30 58.35 19.51
CA TRP A 9 -1.60 58.32 18.22
C TRP A 9 -2.03 57.13 17.35
N LYS A 10 -2.12 55.91 17.93
CA LYS A 10 -2.63 54.73 17.23
C LYS A 10 -4.07 54.91 16.76
N LEU A 11 -4.94 55.49 17.60
CA LEU A 11 -6.33 55.83 17.26
C LEU A 11 -6.40 56.82 16.10
N ARG A 12 -5.63 57.92 16.15
CA ARG A 12 -5.55 58.91 15.06
C ARG A 12 -5.11 58.31 13.73
N ARG A 13 -4.19 57.35 13.75
CA ARG A 13 -3.72 56.65 12.54
C ARG A 13 -4.81 55.74 11.96
N LYS A 14 -5.56 55.04 12.83
CA LYS A 14 -6.69 54.20 12.42
C LYS A 14 -7.85 55.03 11.86
N THR A 15 -8.23 56.13 12.52
CA THR A 15 -9.30 57.04 12.03
C THR A 15 -8.96 57.62 10.67
N LYS A 16 -7.72 58.10 10.46
CA LYS A 16 -7.25 58.57 9.14
C LYS A 16 -7.33 57.49 8.04
N LYS A 17 -7.07 56.23 8.37
CA LYS A 17 -7.18 55.11 7.41
C LYS A 17 -8.64 54.88 7.01
N ILE A 18 -9.56 54.95 7.97
CA ILE A 18 -11.01 54.84 7.74
C ILE A 18 -11.50 56.02 6.90
N GLU A 19 -11.12 57.24 7.25
CA GLU A 19 -11.44 58.47 6.51
C GLU A 19 -10.98 58.38 5.04
N LYS A 20 -9.75 57.94 4.78
CA LYS A 20 -9.26 57.74 3.40
C LYS A 20 -10.11 56.72 2.63
N THR A 21 -10.48 55.62 3.29
CA THR A 21 -11.31 54.57 2.67
C THR A 21 -12.74 55.07 2.41
N PHE A 22 -13.29 55.85 3.35
CA PHE A 22 -14.59 56.50 3.25
C PHE A 22 -14.62 57.49 2.09
N ILE A 23 -13.63 58.39 1.98
CA ILE A 23 -13.55 59.36 0.86
C ILE A 23 -13.55 58.64 -0.50
N GLN A 24 -12.80 57.53 -0.62
CA GLN A 24 -12.74 56.73 -1.85
C GLN A 24 -14.09 56.08 -2.21
N HIS A 25 -14.89 55.68 -1.22
CA HIS A 25 -16.15 54.96 -1.43
C HIS A 25 -17.40 55.81 -1.13
N ARG A 26 -17.23 57.11 -0.84
CA ARG A 26 -18.29 58.04 -0.42
C ARG A 26 -19.45 58.08 -1.40
N HIS A 27 -19.15 57.96 -2.70
CA HIS A 27 -20.12 57.95 -3.79
C HIS A 27 -21.12 56.77 -3.73
N ARG A 28 -20.81 55.68 -3.02
CA ARG A 28 -21.65 54.47 -2.95
C ARG A 28 -22.68 54.51 -1.82
N LEU A 29 -22.62 55.51 -0.94
CA LEU A 29 -23.46 55.61 0.25
C LEU A 29 -24.64 56.56 0.02
N ALA A 30 -25.77 56.31 0.69
CA ALA A 30 -26.91 57.23 0.69
C ALA A 30 -26.54 58.54 1.40
N ASN A 31 -27.22 59.64 1.05
CA ASN A 31 -26.86 60.98 1.58
C ASN A 31 -26.94 61.07 3.11
N GLN A 32 -27.89 60.37 3.76
CA GLN A 32 -28.02 60.32 5.21
C GLN A 32 -26.83 59.60 5.88
N ASP A 33 -26.41 58.46 5.32
CA ASP A 33 -25.27 57.68 5.84
C ASP A 33 -23.94 58.43 5.70
N ARG A 34 -23.76 59.22 4.62
CA ARG A 34 -22.58 60.06 4.42
C ARG A 34 -22.44 61.08 5.55
N ILE A 35 -23.52 61.79 5.84
CA ILE A 35 -23.55 62.83 6.89
C ILE A 35 -23.28 62.19 8.26
N GLN A 36 -23.85 61.02 8.52
CA GLN A 36 -23.65 60.30 9.78
C GLN A 36 -22.18 59.87 9.97
N ILE A 37 -21.54 59.30 8.94
CA ILE A 37 -20.14 58.87 9.01
C ILE A 37 -19.20 60.09 9.11
N ASP A 38 -19.46 61.16 8.35
CA ASP A 38 -18.70 62.42 8.45
C ASP A 38 -18.79 63.03 9.85
N ALA A 39 -19.98 63.03 10.47
CA ALA A 39 -20.17 63.50 11.84
C ALA A 39 -19.35 62.67 12.85
N LEU A 40 -19.35 61.34 12.73
CA LEU A 40 -18.58 60.45 13.61
C LEU A 40 -17.06 60.58 13.42
N ILE A 41 -16.58 60.79 12.19
CA ILE A 41 -15.16 61.06 11.91
C ILE A 41 -14.74 62.38 12.58
N ASN A 42 -15.52 63.45 12.42
CA ASN A 42 -15.23 64.74 13.03
C ASN A 42 -15.30 64.68 14.57
N GLU A 43 -16.28 63.95 15.12
CA GLU A 43 -16.41 63.73 16.56
C GLU A 43 -15.18 62.99 17.12
N THR A 44 -14.74 61.91 16.48
CA THR A 44 -13.53 61.18 16.91
C THR A 44 -12.27 62.03 16.87
N PHE A 45 -12.04 62.83 15.80
CA PHE A 45 -10.90 63.74 15.74
C PHE A 45 -10.95 64.87 16.76
N SER A 46 -12.14 65.40 17.05
CA SER A 46 -12.31 66.43 18.08
C SER A 46 -11.94 65.90 19.48
N ARG A 47 -12.34 64.67 19.81
CA ARG A 47 -12.04 64.02 21.10
C ARG A 47 -10.56 63.65 21.24
N ILE A 48 -9.92 63.20 20.15
CA ILE A 48 -8.48 62.97 20.10
C ILE A 48 -7.71 64.28 20.34
N SER A 49 -8.18 65.39 19.78
CA SER A 49 -7.52 66.72 19.92
C SER A 49 -7.69 67.29 21.34
N ARG A 50 -8.82 67.02 22.00
CA ARG A 50 -9.07 67.37 23.40
C ARG A 50 -8.35 66.45 24.40
N LYS A 51 -7.55 65.48 23.93
CA LYS A 51 -6.82 64.46 24.73
C LYS A 51 -7.73 63.56 25.59
N ASP A 52 -9.02 63.45 25.26
CA ASP A 52 -9.96 62.55 25.93
C ASP A 52 -9.84 61.13 25.36
N ALA A 53 -9.04 60.29 26.02
CA ALA A 53 -8.77 58.94 25.56
C ALA A 53 -9.98 58.00 25.68
N ALA A 54 -10.82 58.15 26.71
CA ALA A 54 -11.97 57.27 26.92
C ALA A 54 -13.08 57.58 25.92
N GLY A 55 -13.44 58.85 25.76
CA GLY A 55 -14.45 59.28 24.80
C GLY A 55 -14.04 59.05 23.34
N ALA A 56 -12.75 59.15 23.02
CA ALA A 56 -12.23 58.86 21.68
C ALA A 56 -12.36 57.38 21.29
N ILE A 57 -12.23 56.46 22.25
CA ILE A 57 -12.39 55.02 21.99
C ILE A 57 -13.85 54.70 21.71
N THR A 58 -14.78 55.18 22.53
CA THR A 58 -16.22 54.95 22.34
C THR A 58 -16.71 55.51 21.00
N SER A 59 -16.27 56.71 20.62
CA SER A 59 -16.61 57.27 19.30
C SER A 59 -15.94 56.48 18.15
N PHE A 60 -14.73 55.97 18.36
CA PHE A 60 -14.05 55.14 17.36
C PHE A 60 -14.75 53.80 17.16
N GLU A 61 -15.26 53.18 18.22
CA GLU A 61 -16.04 51.94 18.14
C GLU A 61 -17.35 52.15 17.37
N LYS A 62 -18.08 53.24 17.65
CA LYS A 62 -19.27 53.63 16.87
C LYS A 62 -18.95 53.88 15.40
N LEU A 63 -17.84 54.58 15.12
CA LEU A 63 -17.34 54.79 13.76
C LEU A 63 -16.99 53.46 13.08
N ASN A 64 -16.33 52.55 13.78
CA ASN A 64 -15.93 51.26 13.24
C ASN A 64 -17.15 50.37 12.97
N GLU A 65 -18.16 50.39 13.84
CA GLU A 65 -19.41 49.66 13.66
C GLU A 65 -20.21 50.20 12.46
N ALA A 66 -20.35 51.52 12.33
CA ALA A 66 -20.95 52.16 11.17
C ALA A 66 -20.18 51.81 9.89
N CYS A 67 -18.85 51.93 9.91
CA CYS A 67 -18.00 51.57 8.78
C CYS A 67 -18.12 50.07 8.42
N HIS A 68 -18.22 49.16 9.38
CA HIS A 68 -18.43 47.74 9.08
C HIS A 68 -19.81 47.46 8.46
N ARG A 69 -20.84 48.20 8.86
CA ARG A 69 -22.20 48.08 8.32
C ARG A 69 -22.28 48.56 6.87
N TYR A 70 -21.61 49.67 6.55
CA TYR A 70 -21.77 50.37 5.28
C TYR A 70 -20.60 50.20 4.28
N LEU A 71 -19.38 49.95 4.78
CA LEU A 71 -18.15 49.76 4.01
C LEU A 71 -17.64 48.31 4.05
N SER A 72 -18.49 47.34 4.43
CA SER A 72 -18.15 45.93 4.28
C SER A 72 -17.68 45.69 2.84
N LEU A 73 -16.47 45.15 2.66
CA LEU A 73 -15.97 44.76 1.34
C LEU A 73 -17.10 44.00 0.62
N PRO A 74 -17.42 44.34 -0.64
CA PRO A 74 -18.55 43.72 -1.32
C PRO A 74 -18.37 42.22 -1.27
N LEU A 75 -19.49 41.51 -1.13
CA LEU A 75 -19.52 40.05 -0.99
C LEU A 75 -18.57 39.37 -2.00
N VAL A 76 -18.56 39.87 -3.24
CA VAL A 76 -17.68 39.47 -4.36
C VAL A 76 -16.18 39.56 -4.03
N LEU A 77 -15.72 40.62 -3.36
CA LEU A 77 -14.31 40.76 -2.98
C LEU A 77 -13.92 39.80 -1.85
N ARG A 78 -14.84 39.58 -0.90
CA ARG A 78 -14.63 38.61 0.19
C ARG A 78 -14.54 37.20 -0.40
N PHE A 79 -15.48 36.84 -1.27
CA PHE A 79 -15.44 35.59 -2.02
C PHE A 79 -14.16 35.46 -2.83
N GLY A 80 -13.72 36.50 -3.54
CA GLY A 80 -12.46 36.49 -4.29
C GLY A 80 -11.22 36.21 -3.44
N LEU A 81 -11.13 36.78 -2.23
CA LEU A 81 -10.03 36.50 -1.31
C LEU A 81 -10.05 35.04 -0.80
N TYR A 82 -11.23 34.52 -0.48
CA TYR A 82 -11.38 33.12 -0.06
C TYR A 82 -11.08 32.14 -1.20
N THR A 83 -11.53 32.42 -2.43
CA THR A 83 -11.23 31.56 -3.58
C THR A 83 -9.75 31.57 -3.92
N VAL A 84 -9.07 32.73 -3.85
CA VAL A 84 -7.61 32.80 -4.02
C VAL A 84 -6.90 32.03 -2.92
N GLY A 85 -7.29 32.18 -1.65
CA GLY A 85 -6.70 31.42 -0.54
C GLY A 85 -6.87 29.90 -0.70
N LEU A 86 -8.06 29.46 -1.11
CA LEU A 86 -8.34 28.05 -1.40
C LEU A 86 -7.50 27.55 -2.57
N ALA A 87 -7.42 28.30 -3.68
CA ALA A 87 -6.61 27.95 -4.84
C ALA A 87 -5.13 27.81 -4.48
N VAL A 88 -4.57 28.76 -3.72
CA VAL A 88 -3.18 28.70 -3.24
C VAL A 88 -2.97 27.47 -2.37
N THR A 89 -3.89 27.16 -1.46
CA THR A 89 -3.79 25.99 -0.59
C THR A 89 -3.81 24.68 -1.39
N ILE A 90 -4.70 24.58 -2.38
CA ILE A 90 -4.77 23.41 -3.28
C ILE A 90 -3.47 23.27 -4.07
N VAL A 91 -2.94 24.36 -4.64
CA VAL A 91 -1.69 24.34 -5.40
C VAL A 91 -0.52 23.87 -4.51
N VAL A 92 -0.40 24.42 -3.30
CA VAL A 92 0.64 24.01 -2.34
C VAL A 92 0.48 22.54 -1.95
N ALA A 93 -0.75 22.10 -1.67
CA ALA A 93 -1.03 20.69 -1.34
C ALA A 93 -0.67 19.75 -2.50
N LEU A 94 -0.96 20.14 -3.75
CA LEU A 94 -0.60 19.37 -4.94
C LEU A 94 0.91 19.29 -5.13
N ILE A 95 1.64 20.39 -4.90
CA ILE A 95 3.11 20.41 -4.98
C ILE A 95 3.68 19.44 -3.93
N ILE A 96 3.25 19.57 -2.67
CA ILE A 96 3.72 18.69 -1.58
C ILE A 96 3.43 17.23 -1.88
N ARG A 97 2.21 16.90 -2.34
CA ARG A 97 1.81 15.53 -2.70
C ARG A 97 2.65 14.96 -3.85
N GLN A 98 3.04 15.80 -4.79
CA GLN A 98 3.80 15.37 -5.96
C GLN A 98 5.30 15.22 -5.68
N THR A 99 5.86 16.00 -4.76
CA THR A 99 7.32 16.04 -4.52
C THR A 99 7.77 15.35 -3.23
N TRP A 100 6.99 15.41 -2.15
CA TRP A 100 7.47 15.09 -0.81
C TRP A 100 7.05 13.71 -0.31
N PHE A 101 5.76 13.54 -0.02
CA PHE A 101 5.21 12.29 0.46
C PHE A 101 3.75 12.13 0.03
N GLU A 102 3.27 10.89 0.02
CA GLU A 102 1.89 10.54 -0.27
C GLU A 102 1.42 9.46 0.70
N LEU A 103 0.17 9.59 1.14
CA LEU A 103 -0.48 8.60 1.99
C LEU A 103 -1.20 7.57 1.12
N TYR A 104 -0.95 6.30 1.41
CA TYR A 104 -1.46 5.16 0.69
C TYR A 104 -2.26 4.24 1.60
N GLU A 105 -3.24 3.56 1.04
CA GLU A 105 -3.96 2.47 1.69
C GLU A 105 -3.80 1.21 0.86
N ILE A 106 -3.46 0.08 1.49
CA ILE A 106 -3.21 -1.18 0.80
C ILE A 106 -4.53 -1.90 0.48
N PRO A 107 -4.90 -2.05 -0.81
CA PRO A 107 -6.19 -2.65 -1.17
C PRO A 107 -6.12 -4.18 -1.31
N SER A 108 -4.92 -4.78 -1.34
CA SER A 108 -4.73 -6.22 -1.60
C SER A 108 -3.65 -6.85 -0.73
N GLY A 109 -3.84 -8.13 -0.39
CA GLY A 109 -2.93 -8.93 0.43
C GLY A 109 -1.70 -9.49 -0.29
N SER A 110 -1.33 -8.97 -1.47
CA SER A 110 -0.19 -9.50 -2.24
C SER A 110 1.17 -9.31 -1.57
N MET A 111 1.22 -8.53 -0.49
CA MET A 111 2.41 -8.22 0.30
C MET A 111 2.36 -8.85 1.70
N ARG A 112 1.46 -9.81 1.95
CA ARG A 112 1.41 -10.57 3.21
C ARG A 112 2.67 -11.44 3.37
N PRO A 113 3.19 -11.62 4.60
CA PRO A 113 2.68 -11.09 5.86
C PRO A 113 3.13 -9.64 6.17
N THR A 114 4.02 -9.05 5.35
CA THR A 114 4.64 -7.74 5.61
C THR A 114 3.64 -6.59 5.67
N LEU A 115 2.70 -6.55 4.74
CA LEU A 115 1.64 -5.55 4.64
C LEU A 115 0.28 -6.23 4.47
N LYS A 116 -0.70 -5.79 5.25
CA LYS A 116 -2.06 -6.31 5.24
C LYS A 116 -3.01 -5.32 4.57
N GLU A 117 -4.17 -5.81 4.17
CA GLU A 117 -5.24 -4.98 3.63
C GLU A 117 -5.69 -3.94 4.65
N ASN A 118 -5.98 -2.73 4.16
CA ASN A 118 -6.32 -1.54 4.94
C ASN A 118 -5.17 -0.95 5.77
N ASP A 119 -3.94 -1.47 5.64
CA ASP A 119 -2.77 -0.80 6.21
C ASP A 119 -2.57 0.56 5.52
N ARG A 120 -2.28 1.58 6.34
CA ARG A 120 -2.04 2.95 5.89
C ARG A 120 -0.55 3.25 5.89
N LEU A 121 -0.02 3.64 4.74
CA LEU A 121 1.40 3.89 4.54
C LEU A 121 1.68 5.36 4.26
N ALA A 122 2.75 5.88 4.84
CA ALA A 122 3.34 7.14 4.42
C ALA A 122 4.53 6.84 3.50
N VAL A 123 4.39 7.17 2.21
CA VAL A 123 5.39 6.88 1.19
C VAL A 123 6.17 8.14 0.89
N SER A 124 7.49 8.10 1.13
CA SER A 124 8.40 9.18 0.75
C SER A 124 8.70 9.12 -0.75
N LYS A 125 8.57 10.26 -1.44
CA LYS A 125 8.95 10.40 -2.85
C LYS A 125 10.36 10.97 -3.05
N THR A 126 10.99 11.45 -1.98
CA THR A 126 12.32 12.09 -2.02
C THR A 126 13.48 11.14 -1.85
N THR A 127 13.22 9.90 -1.42
CA THR A 127 14.27 8.94 -1.05
C THR A 127 15.19 8.56 -2.22
N PHE A 128 14.70 8.61 -3.46
CA PHE A 128 15.44 8.17 -4.65
C PHE A 128 15.71 9.29 -5.66
N GLY A 129 15.10 10.45 -5.45
CA GLY A 129 15.12 11.53 -6.42
C GLY A 129 14.08 12.60 -6.15
N LEU A 130 14.13 13.68 -6.92
CA LEU A 130 13.14 14.74 -6.90
C LEU A 130 12.26 14.63 -8.14
N ASN A 131 10.95 14.49 -7.95
CA ASN A 131 10.00 14.43 -9.08
C ASN A 131 9.70 15.83 -9.61
N ILE A 132 9.52 15.94 -10.93
CA ILE A 132 9.00 17.16 -11.54
C ILE A 132 7.48 17.22 -11.29
N PRO A 133 6.94 18.33 -10.77
CA PRO A 133 5.50 18.49 -10.64
C PRO A 133 4.79 18.27 -11.97
N MET A 134 3.69 17.51 -11.97
CA MET A 134 2.84 17.26 -13.15
C MET A 134 3.48 16.52 -14.34
N LYS A 135 4.72 16.03 -14.23
CA LYS A 135 5.38 15.23 -15.27
C LYS A 135 5.86 13.89 -14.71
N PRO A 136 5.76 12.78 -15.47
CA PRO A 136 6.32 11.49 -15.10
C PRO A 136 7.83 11.46 -15.38
N LYS A 137 8.57 12.43 -14.83
CA LYS A 137 10.02 12.55 -14.98
C LYS A 137 10.64 12.97 -13.64
N HIS A 138 11.80 12.42 -13.37
CA HIS A 138 12.65 12.85 -12.27
C HIS A 138 13.48 14.06 -12.70
N LEU A 139 13.54 15.08 -11.85
CA LEU A 139 14.48 16.19 -11.97
C LEU A 139 15.90 15.72 -11.62
N PHE A 140 15.99 14.89 -10.58
CA PHE A 140 17.21 14.23 -10.13
C PHE A 140 16.82 12.82 -9.70
N PHE A 141 17.57 11.80 -10.12
CA PHE A 141 17.40 10.41 -9.70
C PHE A 141 18.79 9.82 -9.52
N ASP A 142 19.02 9.19 -8.37
CA ASP A 142 20.28 8.51 -8.08
C ASP A 142 20.01 7.00 -7.97
N GLU A 143 20.55 6.26 -8.94
CA GLU A 143 20.43 4.81 -9.06
C GLU A 143 21.02 4.04 -7.86
N LYS A 144 21.85 4.70 -7.03
CA LYS A 144 22.46 4.07 -5.84
C LYS A 144 21.60 4.15 -4.59
N LEU A 145 20.55 4.97 -4.58
CA LEU A 145 19.66 5.15 -3.43
C LEU A 145 18.66 4.00 -3.24
N PRO A 146 18.07 3.40 -4.31
CA PRO A 146 17.25 2.21 -4.17
C PRO A 146 18.04 1.05 -3.58
N LYS A 147 17.53 0.48 -2.49
CA LYS A 147 18.15 -0.67 -1.81
C LYS A 147 17.35 -1.94 -2.06
N ARG A 148 18.05 -3.05 -2.32
CA ARG A 148 17.43 -4.39 -2.40
C ARG A 148 16.70 -4.69 -1.09
N GLY A 149 15.54 -5.32 -1.21
CA GLY A 149 14.64 -5.60 -0.09
C GLY A 149 13.71 -4.45 0.32
N SER A 150 13.91 -3.22 -0.18
CA SER A 150 13.01 -2.10 0.12
C SER A 150 11.63 -2.27 -0.53
N ILE A 151 10.60 -1.65 0.06
CA ILE A 151 9.25 -1.62 -0.52
C ILE A 151 9.11 -0.35 -1.36
N VAL A 152 8.72 -0.51 -2.62
CA VAL A 152 8.59 0.57 -3.59
C VAL A 152 7.16 0.66 -4.11
N VAL A 153 6.75 1.88 -4.44
CA VAL A 153 5.48 2.18 -5.08
C VAL A 153 5.75 2.70 -6.48
N PHE A 154 5.17 2.06 -7.49
CA PHE A 154 5.38 2.43 -8.88
C PHE A 154 4.07 2.44 -9.65
N THR A 155 4.07 3.18 -10.75
CA THR A 155 2.90 3.32 -11.61
C THR A 155 2.95 2.24 -12.68
N GLY A 156 1.79 1.68 -12.96
CA GLY A 156 1.51 0.71 -14.02
C GLY A 156 2.04 1.04 -15.43
N ASN A 157 2.30 2.31 -15.71
CA ASN A 157 2.41 2.83 -17.07
C ASN A 157 3.47 2.10 -17.91
N GLY A 158 3.09 1.64 -19.10
CA GLY A 158 4.00 0.96 -20.03
C GLY A 158 4.33 -0.50 -19.68
N MET A 159 3.71 -1.08 -18.64
CA MET A 159 3.85 -2.50 -18.33
C MET A 159 2.73 -3.32 -18.98
N ASN A 160 3.07 -4.54 -19.40
CA ASN A 160 2.13 -5.52 -19.94
C ASN A 160 1.35 -6.21 -18.81
N ILE A 161 0.49 -5.44 -18.13
CA ILE A 161 -0.40 -5.92 -17.06
C ILE A 161 -1.83 -5.70 -17.50
N GLU A 162 -2.65 -6.74 -17.40
CA GLU A 162 -4.07 -6.66 -17.72
C GLU A 162 -4.80 -5.68 -16.78
N ASN A 163 -5.78 -4.94 -17.31
CA ASN A 163 -6.62 -4.02 -16.54
C ASN A 163 -5.84 -2.96 -15.73
N ASN A 164 -4.74 -2.45 -16.29
CA ASN A 164 -3.87 -1.48 -15.63
C ASN A 164 -4.36 -0.02 -15.71
N ARG A 165 -5.41 0.25 -16.49
CA ARG A 165 -6.02 1.59 -16.56
C ARG A 165 -6.91 1.85 -15.35
N THR A 166 -6.95 3.09 -14.90
CA THR A 166 -7.84 3.59 -13.84
C THR A 166 -8.26 5.02 -14.13
N ASN A 167 -9.33 5.50 -13.50
CA ASN A 167 -9.75 6.90 -13.57
C ASN A 167 -9.56 7.57 -12.21
N TYR A 168 -8.63 8.52 -12.12
CA TYR A 168 -8.45 9.36 -10.94
C TYR A 168 -9.64 10.31 -10.77
N PHE A 169 -10.24 10.30 -9.58
CA PHE A 169 -11.43 11.09 -9.24
C PHE A 169 -12.60 10.89 -10.23
N TYR A 170 -12.68 9.74 -10.91
CA TYR A 170 -13.66 9.46 -11.98
C TYR A 170 -13.60 10.42 -13.19
N LEU A 171 -12.59 11.31 -13.26
CA LEU A 171 -12.53 12.41 -14.22
C LEU A 171 -11.28 12.32 -15.11
N PHE A 172 -10.16 11.81 -14.58
CA PHE A 172 -8.88 11.83 -15.27
C PHE A 172 -8.36 10.41 -15.52
N PRO A 173 -8.14 9.99 -16.77
CA PRO A 173 -7.56 8.69 -17.05
C PRO A 173 -6.12 8.61 -16.52
N GLY A 174 -5.76 7.45 -15.99
CA GLY A 174 -4.45 7.17 -15.42
C GLY A 174 -4.17 5.67 -15.34
N TYR A 175 -3.15 5.32 -14.57
CA TYR A 175 -2.69 3.94 -14.40
C TYR A 175 -2.76 3.53 -12.93
N LYS A 176 -2.95 2.23 -12.67
CA LYS A 176 -2.94 1.69 -11.31
C LYS A 176 -1.55 1.81 -10.69
N GLN A 177 -1.53 1.98 -9.38
CA GLN A 177 -0.30 2.03 -8.59
C GLN A 177 -0.11 0.69 -7.88
N TYR A 178 1.13 0.21 -7.84
CA TYR A 178 1.50 -1.08 -7.28
C TYR A 178 2.52 -0.89 -6.17
N VAL A 179 2.34 -1.64 -5.09
CA VAL A 179 3.26 -1.70 -3.95
C VAL A 179 3.93 -3.06 -3.99
N LYS A 180 5.25 -3.10 -4.20
CA LYS A 180 6.03 -4.34 -4.29
C LYS A 180 7.39 -4.20 -3.61
N ARG A 181 8.05 -5.33 -3.36
CA ARG A 181 9.43 -5.38 -2.85
C ARG A 181 10.42 -5.28 -4.02
N LEU A 182 11.44 -4.44 -3.87
CA LEU A 182 12.54 -4.30 -4.82
C LEU A 182 13.52 -5.45 -4.62
N ILE A 183 13.61 -6.35 -5.59
CA ILE A 183 14.45 -7.55 -5.51
C ILE A 183 15.76 -7.37 -6.27
N GLY A 184 15.72 -6.85 -7.50
CA GLY A 184 16.91 -6.65 -8.33
C GLY A 184 17.08 -5.20 -8.74
N LEU A 185 18.34 -4.80 -8.89
CA LEU A 185 18.77 -3.54 -9.49
C LEU A 185 19.25 -3.78 -10.93
N PRO A 186 19.35 -2.72 -11.76
CA PRO A 186 19.86 -2.84 -13.11
C PRO A 186 21.24 -3.50 -13.18
N GLY A 187 21.36 -4.54 -14.00
CA GLY A 187 22.56 -5.36 -14.16
C GLY A 187 22.57 -6.63 -13.30
N ASP A 188 21.66 -6.79 -12.35
CA ASP A 188 21.57 -7.99 -11.53
C ASP A 188 21.10 -9.21 -12.35
N SER A 189 21.68 -10.37 -12.06
CA SER A 189 21.20 -11.68 -12.49
C SER A 189 20.52 -12.38 -11.31
N LEU A 190 19.20 -12.58 -11.39
CA LEU A 190 18.41 -13.25 -10.37
C LEU A 190 18.04 -14.67 -10.79
N TYR A 191 18.06 -15.61 -9.87
CA TYR A 191 17.61 -16.98 -10.10
C TYR A 191 16.99 -17.60 -8.85
N PHE A 192 16.14 -18.59 -9.06
CA PHE A 192 15.45 -19.31 -7.99
C PHE A 192 16.03 -20.71 -7.84
N TYR A 193 16.29 -21.12 -6.60
CA TYR A 193 16.79 -22.45 -6.28
C TYR A 193 16.33 -22.90 -4.88
N GLY A 194 15.75 -24.09 -4.77
CA GLY A 194 15.30 -24.65 -3.49
C GLY A 194 14.31 -23.76 -2.72
N GLY A 195 13.38 -23.09 -3.42
CA GLY A 195 12.41 -22.17 -2.82
C GLY A 195 12.98 -20.83 -2.35
N LYS A 196 14.28 -20.59 -2.55
CA LYS A 196 14.98 -19.34 -2.25
C LYS A 196 15.34 -18.60 -3.53
N ILE A 197 15.52 -17.29 -3.40
CA ILE A 197 16.01 -16.44 -4.47
C ILE A 197 17.47 -16.07 -4.20
N TYR A 198 18.25 -16.11 -5.27
CA TYR A 198 19.64 -15.72 -5.30
C TYR A 198 19.82 -14.65 -6.36
N GLY A 199 20.84 -13.80 -6.17
CA GLY A 199 21.15 -12.74 -7.10
C GLY A 199 22.64 -12.49 -7.14
N ILE A 200 23.16 -12.28 -8.34
CA ILE A 200 24.52 -11.81 -8.59
C ILE A 200 24.39 -10.39 -9.11
N ASP A 201 25.07 -9.44 -8.47
CA ASP A 201 25.06 -8.05 -8.94
C ASP A 201 25.88 -7.86 -10.22
N LYS A 202 25.85 -6.64 -10.77
CA LYS A 202 26.60 -6.30 -11.98
C LYS A 202 28.11 -6.43 -11.82
N GLU A 203 28.63 -6.39 -10.59
CA GLU A 203 30.04 -6.61 -10.25
C GLU A 203 30.41 -8.09 -10.04
N GLY A 204 29.43 -9.00 -10.12
CA GLY A 204 29.65 -10.43 -9.91
C GLY A 204 29.61 -10.88 -8.46
N GLN A 205 29.18 -10.03 -7.53
CA GLN A 205 29.09 -10.35 -6.10
C GLN A 205 27.70 -10.86 -5.73
N ASP A 206 27.63 -11.72 -4.71
CA ASP A 206 26.35 -12.19 -4.18
C ASP A 206 25.59 -11.02 -3.53
N THR A 207 24.37 -10.81 -4.00
CA THR A 207 23.43 -9.81 -3.48
C THR A 207 22.89 -10.14 -2.09
N LYS A 208 23.11 -11.37 -1.60
CA LYS A 208 22.65 -11.90 -0.31
C LYS A 208 21.13 -11.74 -0.09
N LEU A 209 20.35 -11.80 -1.16
CA LEU A 209 18.89 -11.65 -1.10
C LEU A 209 18.22 -12.63 -0.14
N HIS A 210 18.76 -13.84 -0.03
CA HIS A 210 18.26 -14.87 0.89
C HIS A 210 18.46 -14.54 2.37
N GLU A 211 19.38 -13.64 2.72
CA GLU A 211 19.56 -13.13 4.10
C GLU A 211 18.59 -11.97 4.39
N ILE A 212 18.26 -11.17 3.37
CA ILE A 212 17.38 -10.00 3.47
C ILE A 212 15.90 -10.41 3.56
N LEU A 213 15.53 -11.49 2.88
CA LEU A 213 14.19 -12.04 2.89
C LEU A 213 14.02 -12.95 4.12
N THR A 214 12.94 -12.75 4.86
CA THR A 214 12.73 -13.49 6.11
C THR A 214 12.47 -14.99 5.83
N PRO A 215 12.76 -15.90 6.77
CA PRO A 215 12.56 -17.35 6.59
C PRO A 215 11.12 -17.77 6.26
N ASN A 216 10.13 -16.91 6.48
CA ASN A 216 8.73 -17.19 6.19
C ASN A 216 8.24 -16.53 4.88
N GLU A 217 9.10 -15.78 4.20
CA GLU A 217 8.91 -15.26 2.84
C GLU A 217 9.44 -16.27 1.81
N HIS A 218 9.11 -17.54 1.98
CA HIS A 218 9.20 -18.48 0.87
C HIS A 218 8.15 -18.06 -0.17
N ILE A 219 8.50 -18.14 -1.45
CA ILE A 219 7.46 -18.17 -2.49
C ILE A 219 6.59 -19.36 -2.11
N PRO A 220 5.30 -19.17 -1.82
CA PRO A 220 4.46 -20.29 -1.49
C PRO A 220 4.51 -21.21 -2.70
N PHE A 221 5.16 -22.36 -2.56
CA PHE A 221 4.76 -23.51 -3.34
C PHE A 221 3.27 -23.62 -3.07
N ILE A 222 2.48 -23.52 -4.13
CA ILE A 222 1.05 -23.73 -4.01
C ILE A 222 0.94 -25.20 -3.61
N TYR A 223 0.76 -25.47 -2.31
CA TYR A 223 0.46 -26.81 -1.84
C TYR A 223 -0.84 -27.22 -2.53
N LEU A 224 -0.80 -28.34 -3.26
CA LEU A 224 -1.96 -28.87 -3.98
C LEU A 224 -3.07 -29.33 -3.03
N GLU A 225 -2.77 -29.44 -1.74
CA GLU A 225 -3.65 -29.88 -0.65
C GLU A 225 -4.81 -28.91 -0.36
N GLY A 226 -4.73 -27.65 -0.80
CA GLY A 226 -5.78 -26.66 -0.56
C GLY A 226 -5.88 -26.19 0.90
N ASN A 227 -6.90 -25.40 1.22
CA ASN A 227 -7.13 -24.91 2.59
C ASN A 227 -8.16 -25.79 3.31
N ILE A 228 -7.79 -26.33 4.47
CA ILE A 228 -8.69 -27.12 5.30
C ILE A 228 -9.27 -26.23 6.40
N ARG A 229 -10.60 -26.22 6.52
CA ARG A 229 -11.29 -25.54 7.63
C ARG A 229 -12.05 -26.57 8.44
N SER A 230 -11.66 -26.74 9.70
CA SER A 230 -12.37 -27.59 10.66
C SER A 230 -13.58 -26.83 11.22
N ASN A 231 -14.77 -27.42 11.16
CA ASN A 231 -15.92 -26.91 11.90
C ASN A 231 -16.09 -27.78 13.15
N ARG A 232 -15.37 -27.44 14.23
CA ARG A 232 -15.64 -28.05 15.55
C ARG A 232 -16.89 -27.39 16.11
N GLN A 233 -18.06 -27.90 15.74
CA GLN A 233 -19.26 -27.66 16.54
C GLN A 233 -19.08 -28.36 17.89
N THR A 234 -19.21 -27.60 18.96
CA THR A 234 -19.00 -27.96 20.38
C THR A 234 -19.86 -29.11 20.91
N ASN A 235 -20.65 -29.79 20.08
CA ASN A 235 -21.61 -30.84 20.47
C ASN A 235 -21.52 -32.13 19.62
N SER A 236 -20.52 -32.30 18.75
CA SER A 236 -20.30 -33.55 18.02
C SER A 236 -19.05 -34.27 18.55
N TYR A 237 -19.18 -35.56 18.89
CA TYR A 237 -18.06 -36.42 19.26
C TYR A 237 -17.07 -36.67 18.10
N TYR A 238 -17.48 -36.41 16.87
CA TYR A 238 -16.68 -36.57 15.65
C TYR A 238 -16.44 -35.23 14.96
N GLY A 239 -15.18 -34.91 14.66
CA GLY A 239 -14.81 -33.71 13.91
C GLY A 239 -15.16 -33.84 12.42
N THR A 240 -15.78 -32.82 11.84
CA THR A 240 -15.93 -32.69 10.38
C THR A 240 -15.05 -31.54 9.88
N SER A 241 -14.23 -31.83 8.87
CA SER A 241 -13.39 -30.86 8.18
C SER A 241 -13.80 -30.75 6.71
N TYR A 242 -13.67 -29.57 6.13
CA TYR A 242 -13.95 -29.33 4.72
C TYR A 242 -12.69 -28.85 4.01
N ILE A 243 -12.45 -29.38 2.82
CA ILE A 243 -11.39 -28.96 1.90
C ILE A 243 -11.98 -27.93 0.95
N TYR A 244 -11.34 -26.77 0.84
CA TYR A 244 -11.79 -25.67 -0.02
C TYR A 244 -10.82 -25.40 -1.17
N GLN A 245 -11.40 -25.12 -2.34
CA GLN A 245 -10.71 -24.56 -3.49
C GLN A 245 -11.41 -23.26 -3.93
N MET A 246 -10.67 -22.16 -4.06
CA MET A 246 -11.21 -20.85 -4.48
C MET A 246 -12.51 -20.43 -3.74
N ASN A 247 -12.61 -20.74 -2.45
CA ASN A 247 -13.78 -20.54 -1.56
C ASN A 247 -14.97 -21.50 -1.76
N SER A 248 -14.89 -22.49 -2.64
CA SER A 248 -15.88 -23.55 -2.79
C SER A 248 -15.43 -24.82 -2.03
N PRO A 249 -16.31 -25.44 -1.21
CA PRO A 249 -15.99 -26.72 -0.58
C PRO A 249 -16.03 -27.82 -1.64
N ILE A 250 -14.94 -28.56 -1.78
CA ILE A 250 -14.77 -29.59 -2.81
C ILE A 250 -14.73 -31.01 -2.21
N ALA A 251 -14.40 -31.14 -0.93
CA ALA A 251 -14.41 -32.41 -0.22
C ALA A 251 -14.73 -32.22 1.26
N LYS A 252 -15.28 -33.27 1.87
CA LYS A 252 -15.58 -33.39 3.29
C LYS A 252 -14.73 -34.51 3.86
N ILE A 253 -14.10 -34.26 5.00
CA ILE A 253 -13.44 -35.27 5.82
C ILE A 253 -14.28 -35.45 7.08
N THR A 254 -14.65 -36.70 7.37
CA THR A 254 -15.39 -37.07 8.57
C THR A 254 -14.54 -38.01 9.40
N GLU A 255 -14.40 -37.73 10.69
CA GLU A 255 -13.79 -38.64 11.65
C GLU A 255 -14.74 -39.82 11.91
N GLU A 256 -14.23 -41.04 11.76
CA GLU A 256 -14.91 -42.30 12.07
C GLU A 256 -14.43 -42.84 13.43
N VAL A 257 -14.97 -43.99 13.85
CA VAL A 257 -14.60 -44.63 15.12
C VAL A 257 -13.12 -45.03 15.09
N PHE A 258 -12.43 -44.89 16.22
CA PHE A 258 -11.00 -45.22 16.41
C PHE A 258 -9.99 -44.31 15.68
N GLY A 259 -10.38 -43.09 15.29
CA GLY A 259 -9.44 -42.11 14.72
C GLY A 259 -9.10 -42.34 13.25
N HIS A 260 -9.87 -43.19 12.57
CA HIS A 260 -9.86 -43.27 11.11
C HIS A 260 -10.65 -42.11 10.52
N PHE A 261 -10.23 -41.64 9.34
CA PHE A 261 -10.91 -40.55 8.65
C PHE A 261 -11.40 -41.02 7.29
N LYS A 262 -12.60 -40.58 6.93
CA LYS A 262 -13.20 -40.84 5.62
C LYS A 262 -13.40 -39.56 4.85
N GLY A 263 -12.79 -39.49 3.66
CA GLY A 263 -12.97 -38.43 2.70
C GLY A 263 -14.15 -38.70 1.77
N SER A 264 -14.92 -37.67 1.44
CA SER A 264 -15.93 -37.72 0.39
C SER A 264 -15.93 -36.42 -0.43
N LEU A 265 -16.04 -36.54 -1.75
CA LEU A 265 -16.11 -35.36 -2.62
C LEU A 265 -17.48 -34.68 -2.54
N ILE A 266 -17.46 -33.36 -2.67
CA ILE A 266 -18.63 -32.48 -2.79
C ILE A 266 -18.66 -31.95 -4.23
N SER A 267 -18.53 -32.85 -5.20
CA SER A 267 -18.60 -32.51 -6.63
C SER A 267 -19.92 -32.94 -7.23
N LYS A 268 -20.46 -32.14 -8.15
CA LYS A 268 -21.59 -32.53 -9.01
C LYS A 268 -21.17 -33.49 -10.12
N GLN A 269 -19.87 -33.56 -10.42
CA GLN A 269 -19.30 -34.44 -11.41
C GLN A 269 -19.00 -35.80 -10.77
N LYS A 270 -19.16 -36.89 -11.53
CA LYS A 270 -18.75 -38.24 -11.11
C LYS A 270 -17.23 -38.35 -11.23
N VAL A 271 -16.56 -38.04 -10.14
CA VAL A 271 -15.10 -38.02 -10.02
C VAL A 271 -14.73 -38.89 -8.83
N GLU A 272 -13.67 -39.69 -8.92
CA GLU A 272 -13.31 -40.63 -7.87
C GLU A 272 -12.43 -40.02 -6.77
N ASP A 273 -11.62 -39.01 -7.08
CA ASP A 273 -10.68 -38.39 -6.15
C ASP A 273 -10.36 -36.92 -6.50
N LEU A 274 -9.60 -36.23 -5.65
CA LEU A 274 -9.23 -34.82 -5.80
C LEU A 274 -8.41 -34.56 -7.07
N TYR A 275 -7.51 -35.46 -7.44
CA TYR A 275 -6.61 -35.25 -8.56
C TYR A 275 -7.33 -35.19 -9.91
N GLU A 276 -8.41 -35.96 -10.07
CA GLU A 276 -9.25 -35.91 -11.27
C GLU A 276 -10.00 -34.58 -11.38
N LEU A 277 -10.43 -34.01 -10.24
CA LEU A 277 -11.03 -32.67 -10.20
C LEU A 277 -10.06 -31.60 -10.73
N TYR A 278 -8.76 -31.79 -10.45
CA TYR A 278 -7.71 -30.88 -10.87
C TYR A 278 -7.11 -31.20 -12.24
N GLY A 279 -7.44 -32.35 -12.83
CA GLY A 279 -6.77 -32.85 -14.04
C GLY A 279 -5.29 -33.16 -13.82
N MET A 280 -4.91 -33.56 -12.59
CA MET A 280 -3.52 -33.74 -12.15
C MET A 280 -3.10 -35.21 -11.98
N GLU A 281 -3.86 -36.15 -12.54
CA GLU A 281 -3.59 -37.59 -12.42
C GLU A 281 -2.14 -37.95 -12.77
N ASN A 282 -1.58 -37.32 -13.81
CA ASN A 282 -0.24 -37.60 -14.32
C ASN A 282 0.79 -36.51 -13.97
N PHE A 283 0.49 -35.66 -13.00
CA PHE A 283 1.36 -34.55 -12.61
C PHE A 283 1.82 -34.70 -11.16
N ALA A 284 3.11 -34.47 -10.94
CA ALA A 284 3.71 -34.36 -9.63
C ALA A 284 4.51 -33.06 -9.56
N THR A 285 4.53 -32.46 -8.38
CA THR A 285 5.51 -31.40 -8.11
C THR A 285 6.85 -32.04 -7.82
N SER A 286 7.94 -31.39 -8.22
CA SER A 286 9.28 -31.96 -8.07
C SER A 286 10.24 -30.99 -7.42
N ARG A 287 11.15 -31.52 -6.60
CA ARG A 287 12.30 -30.79 -6.05
C ARG A 287 13.50 -31.70 -5.91
N ILE A 288 14.70 -31.12 -5.96
CA ILE A 288 15.95 -31.85 -5.69
C ILE A 288 16.24 -31.74 -4.20
N VAL A 289 16.47 -32.86 -3.53
CA VAL A 289 16.77 -32.93 -2.10
C VAL A 289 18.07 -33.70 -1.85
N PRO A 290 18.88 -33.29 -0.85
CA PRO A 290 20.01 -34.09 -0.40
C PRO A 290 19.53 -35.33 0.34
N LYS A 291 20.33 -36.39 0.34
CA LYS A 291 20.07 -37.68 1.00
C LYS A 291 19.58 -37.55 2.45
N GLU A 292 20.07 -36.55 3.19
CA GLU A 292 19.71 -36.30 4.60
C GLU A 292 18.23 -35.91 4.78
N MET A 293 17.62 -35.31 3.76
CA MET A 293 16.23 -34.83 3.79
C MET A 293 15.21 -35.87 3.30
N VAL A 294 15.66 -37.01 2.77
CA VAL A 294 14.78 -38.06 2.27
C VAL A 294 14.06 -38.73 3.45
N SER A 295 12.74 -38.58 3.52
CA SER A 295 11.94 -39.08 4.65
C SER A 295 12.04 -40.60 4.79
N ASP A 296 12.01 -41.33 3.67
CA ASP A 296 11.98 -42.78 3.64
C ASP A 296 13.39 -43.41 3.77
N PRO A 297 13.64 -44.23 4.83
CA PRO A 297 14.92 -44.92 5.03
C PRO A 297 15.33 -45.88 3.91
N PHE A 298 14.38 -46.42 3.14
CA PHE A 298 14.65 -47.32 2.02
C PHE A 298 15.42 -46.59 0.92
N TYR A 299 14.94 -45.42 0.50
CA TYR A 299 15.58 -44.61 -0.54
C TYR A 299 16.93 -44.05 -0.08
N ARG A 300 17.11 -43.72 1.21
CA ARG A 300 18.42 -43.31 1.76
C ARG A 300 19.53 -44.34 1.54
N LYS A 301 19.20 -45.62 1.37
CA LYS A 301 20.20 -46.68 1.12
C LYS A 301 20.63 -46.79 -0.34
N ALA A 302 20.00 -46.07 -1.27
CA ALA A 302 20.23 -46.19 -2.72
C ALA A 302 21.59 -45.63 -3.21
N GLY A 303 22.48 -45.19 -2.31
CA GLY A 303 23.86 -44.81 -2.66
C GLY A 303 24.03 -43.47 -3.41
N ALA A 304 22.95 -42.73 -3.68
CA ALA A 304 23.01 -41.40 -4.28
C ALA A 304 23.10 -40.29 -3.21
N GLU A 305 23.80 -39.20 -3.54
CA GLU A 305 23.90 -38.01 -2.68
C GLU A 305 22.66 -37.10 -2.80
N TYR A 306 22.06 -37.06 -4.01
CA TYR A 306 20.88 -36.26 -4.31
C TYR A 306 19.75 -37.12 -4.89
N PHE A 307 18.52 -36.72 -4.59
CA PHE A 307 17.31 -37.37 -5.06
C PHE A 307 16.38 -36.33 -5.70
N LEU A 308 15.70 -36.72 -6.77
CA LEU A 308 14.52 -36.01 -7.26
C LEU A 308 13.34 -36.51 -6.45
N GLU A 309 12.87 -35.69 -5.52
CA GLU A 309 11.62 -35.91 -4.80
C GLU A 309 10.47 -35.50 -5.71
N LEU A 310 9.53 -36.42 -5.91
CA LEU A 310 8.26 -36.21 -6.58
C LEU A 310 7.16 -36.27 -5.54
N THR A 311 6.51 -35.14 -5.32
CA THR A 311 5.32 -35.03 -4.47
C THR A 311 4.10 -35.13 -5.38
N HIS A 312 3.38 -36.24 -5.26
CA HIS A 312 2.21 -36.55 -6.08
C HIS A 312 1.00 -35.74 -5.63
N HIS A 313 -0.12 -35.89 -6.32
CA HIS A 313 -1.37 -35.22 -5.95
C HIS A 313 -1.93 -35.76 -4.61
N PRO A 314 -2.64 -34.92 -3.83
CA PRO A 314 -3.32 -35.38 -2.63
C PRO A 314 -4.48 -36.31 -2.96
N SER A 315 -4.68 -37.35 -2.15
CA SER A 315 -5.82 -38.27 -2.27
C SER A 315 -6.73 -38.19 -1.04
N ILE A 316 -8.05 -38.19 -1.23
CA ILE A 316 -9.03 -38.30 -0.13
C ILE A 316 -9.26 -39.74 0.33
N ARG A 317 -8.68 -40.74 -0.36
CA ARG A 317 -8.79 -42.16 0.01
C ARG A 317 -7.93 -42.49 1.23
N GLN A 318 -6.82 -41.78 1.38
CA GLN A 318 -5.94 -41.89 2.52
C GLN A 318 -5.84 -40.54 3.21
N ILE A 319 -6.15 -40.50 4.49
CA ILE A 319 -6.18 -39.27 5.27
C ILE A 319 -5.31 -39.47 6.50
N ASP A 320 -4.31 -38.63 6.63
CA ASP A 320 -3.37 -38.65 7.74
C ASP A 320 -3.73 -37.58 8.77
N LEU A 321 -3.32 -37.83 10.01
CA LEU A 321 -3.27 -36.82 11.05
C LEU A 321 -1.97 -36.06 10.92
N ASP A 322 -2.05 -34.84 10.38
CA ASP A 322 -0.88 -33.98 10.31
C ASP A 322 -0.65 -33.29 11.67
N TYR A 323 0.57 -33.43 12.18
CA TYR A 323 1.07 -32.81 13.40
C TYR A 323 2.11 -31.75 13.04
N ASP A 324 1.71 -30.75 12.25
CA ASP A 324 2.62 -29.68 11.87
C ASP A 324 2.92 -28.75 13.06
N HIS A 325 4.18 -28.28 13.15
CA HIS A 325 4.71 -27.36 14.16
C HIS A 325 3.99 -25.99 14.16
N ALA A 326 3.20 -25.68 13.13
CA ALA A 326 2.46 -24.43 12.95
C ALA A 326 1.01 -24.44 13.49
N LEU A 327 0.73 -25.17 14.58
CA LEU A 327 -0.50 -25.11 15.39
C LEU A 327 -1.83 -25.51 14.70
N HIS A 328 -1.79 -26.13 13.52
CA HIS A 328 -3.00 -26.63 12.84
C HIS A 328 -3.10 -28.16 12.95
N HIS A 329 -3.72 -28.64 14.04
CA HIS A 329 -4.02 -30.06 14.23
C HIS A 329 -5.31 -30.43 13.50
N GLY A 330 -5.22 -31.32 12.52
CA GLY A 330 -6.42 -31.80 11.83
C GLY A 330 -6.12 -32.83 10.74
N PRO A 331 -7.14 -33.57 10.30
CA PRO A 331 -6.99 -34.57 9.26
C PRO A 331 -6.70 -33.89 7.92
N ARG A 332 -5.71 -34.40 7.18
CA ARG A 332 -5.32 -33.93 5.85
C ARG A 332 -5.28 -35.09 4.85
N PRO A 333 -5.62 -34.84 3.57
CA PRO A 333 -5.32 -35.80 2.50
C PRO A 333 -3.86 -36.20 2.55
N HIS A 334 -3.59 -37.50 2.47
CA HIS A 334 -2.24 -38.00 2.33
C HIS A 334 -1.68 -37.58 0.96
N VAL A 335 -0.38 -37.32 0.95
CA VAL A 335 0.36 -37.03 -0.26
C VAL A 335 1.48 -38.04 -0.38
N GLU A 336 1.43 -38.85 -1.45
CA GLU A 336 2.49 -39.79 -1.72
C GLU A 336 3.75 -39.06 -2.20
N MET A 337 4.90 -39.52 -1.71
CA MET A 337 6.20 -39.03 -2.13
C MET A 337 7.01 -40.17 -2.72
N SER A 338 7.60 -39.94 -3.89
CA SER A 338 8.55 -40.86 -4.53
C SER A 338 9.92 -40.20 -4.66
N TYR A 339 10.99 -40.99 -4.54
CA TYR A 339 12.35 -40.48 -4.65
C TYR A 339 13.09 -41.20 -5.77
N ILE A 340 13.64 -40.44 -6.71
CA ILE A 340 14.47 -40.98 -7.78
C ILE A 340 15.93 -40.61 -7.48
N PRO A 341 16.84 -41.59 -7.26
CA PRO A 341 18.25 -41.29 -7.05
C PRO A 341 18.85 -40.65 -8.31
N LEU A 342 19.57 -39.54 -8.12
CA LEU A 342 20.17 -38.80 -9.23
C LEU A 342 21.67 -39.06 -9.33
N SER A 343 22.14 -39.40 -10.53
CA SER A 343 23.56 -39.36 -10.86
C SER A 343 24.01 -37.93 -11.16
N GLU A 344 25.33 -37.70 -11.14
CA GLU A 344 25.91 -36.40 -11.53
C GLU A 344 25.55 -36.01 -12.97
N THR A 345 25.49 -36.99 -13.89
CA THR A 345 25.08 -36.76 -15.28
C THR A 345 23.61 -36.33 -15.38
N GLN A 346 22.71 -36.99 -14.64
CA GLN A 346 21.30 -36.62 -14.60
C GLN A 346 21.08 -35.25 -13.97
N LEU A 347 21.81 -34.92 -12.91
CA LEU A 347 21.81 -33.57 -12.33
C LEU A 347 22.19 -32.53 -13.37
N ARG A 348 23.29 -32.73 -14.11
CA ARG A 348 23.70 -31.81 -15.19
C ARG A 348 22.62 -31.67 -16.26
N HIS A 349 22.04 -32.78 -16.73
CA HIS A 349 20.94 -32.72 -17.70
C HIS A 349 19.71 -31.98 -17.17
N ILE A 350 19.34 -32.20 -15.91
CA ILE A 350 18.25 -31.46 -15.27
C ILE A 350 18.61 -29.98 -15.19
N PHE A 351 19.82 -29.61 -14.79
CA PHE A 351 20.25 -28.21 -14.73
C PHE A 351 20.30 -27.54 -16.12
N ASP A 352 20.75 -28.26 -17.14
CA ASP A 352 20.84 -27.75 -18.52
C ASP A 352 19.44 -27.60 -19.14
N ALA A 353 18.48 -28.46 -18.77
CA ALA A 353 17.11 -28.43 -19.25
C ALA A 353 16.16 -27.57 -18.38
N LEU A 354 16.54 -27.31 -17.13
CA LEU A 354 15.83 -26.41 -16.24
C LEU A 354 15.97 -25.01 -16.83
N TYR A 355 14.87 -24.53 -17.41
CA TYR A 355 14.56 -23.12 -17.51
C TYR A 355 14.34 -22.57 -16.10
N SER A 356 15.35 -22.67 -15.23
CA SER A 356 15.43 -21.81 -14.06
C SER A 356 15.31 -20.40 -14.63
N ALA A 357 14.24 -19.71 -14.23
CA ALA A 357 13.94 -18.41 -14.75
C ALA A 357 15.04 -17.47 -14.25
N ARG A 358 16.12 -17.40 -15.05
CA ARG A 358 17.24 -16.51 -14.83
C ARG A 358 16.83 -15.20 -15.43
N PHE A 359 16.55 -14.24 -14.57
CA PHE A 359 16.18 -12.91 -14.98
C PHE A 359 17.43 -12.05 -14.96
N GLN A 360 17.76 -11.46 -16.10
CA GLN A 360 18.69 -10.35 -16.11
C GLN A 360 17.89 -9.06 -16.04
N VAL A 361 18.17 -8.23 -15.05
CA VAL A 361 17.52 -6.93 -14.91
C VAL A 361 18.17 -5.97 -15.89
N ILE A 362 17.54 -5.76 -17.04
CA ILE A 362 18.05 -4.87 -18.09
C ILE A 362 17.47 -3.46 -17.90
N GLY A 363 18.32 -2.54 -17.44
CA GLY A 363 17.94 -1.15 -17.16
C GLY A 363 17.09 -0.98 -15.89
N GLY A 364 16.91 0.28 -15.48
CA GLY A 364 16.01 0.69 -14.40
C GLY A 364 15.28 1.95 -14.85
N ARG A 365 13.96 1.98 -14.67
CA ARG A 365 13.13 3.16 -14.98
C ARG A 365 12.35 3.61 -13.76
#